data_AF-A0A3N9NEG2-F1
#
_entry.id   AF-A0A3N9NEG2-F1
#
_cell.length_a   1.000
_cell.length_b   1.000
_cell.length_c   1.000
_cell.angle_alpha   90.00
_cell.angle_beta   90.00
_cell.angle_gamma   90.00
#
_symmetry.space_group_name_H-M   'P 1'
#
loop_
_entity.id
_entity.type
_entity.pdbx_description
1 polymer ?
#
loop_
_entity_poly.entity_id
_entity_poly.type
_entity_poly.pdbx_seq_one_letter_code
_entity_poly.pdbx_strand_id
1 'polypeptide(L)'
;HGVLPYPEGTAAAEVLIAADKGGSSAKYVFQGLGIGFIYKGILSIAHLWPEKVHLNIPGLKKGQISLEATPALMGVGYILGFRIAAIMVAGGLISWLGIIPTIAHFGELLKSPMFPESNLLISEMSARDIWTNYVRYIGAGAVAVAGIITVFKSLPTMINSLKIGLKELSPKAMAAVQSNIRTDRDLSFKIVAGVVLLFLITAISTPYVVGVDQMLITRIIGSLAIAAFAFIFVTVSSRIVGLVGVSSNPTSGMAIVTLLGTSAVFFALGWTDMLSKTAVLTIGTVVAVAASIAGDISQDLKAGYLLGATPKKQQGSELFGALSSAFFIAFAVMTLGEAYGFGTEEIPAPQATLMKTVVDGVLQANLPWSLVLIGASFAIVAELLSVPSLPFAVGIYLPLSTMAPVFVGGVIRRMVEAHRKRREESVAAKQTKSGILLSSGLIAGEGIMGVLVAGYAFFTDRIPAGVPFGVKGIPGEIVSFAVFLVLGYYLYRLATRTK
;
A
#
# COMPACT_ATOMS: atom_id res chain seq x y z
N HIS A 1 15.33 28.12 1.27
CA HIS A 1 16.31 27.01 1.07
C HIS A 1 17.39 27.07 2.14
N GLY A 2 17.99 25.94 2.54
CA GLY A 2 19.05 25.89 3.57
C GLY A 2 18.59 25.59 5.02
N VAL A 3 17.29 25.64 5.28
CA VAL A 3 16.70 25.29 6.60
C VAL A 3 16.19 23.85 6.64
N LEU A 4 15.61 23.37 5.54
CA LEU A 4 15.11 22.01 5.39
C LEU A 4 15.94 21.25 4.34
N PRO A 5 16.35 20.00 4.64
CA PRO A 5 17.21 19.22 3.76
C PRO A 5 16.52 18.76 2.47
N TYR A 6 15.26 18.33 2.54
CA TYR A 6 14.54 17.69 1.41
C TYR A 6 15.40 16.56 0.79
N PRO A 7 15.64 15.48 1.55
CA PRO A 7 16.67 14.50 1.23
C PRO A 7 16.41 13.76 -0.09
N GLU A 8 15.16 13.41 -0.35
CA GLU A 8 14.78 12.68 -1.57
C GLU A 8 14.82 13.58 -2.81
N GLY A 9 14.32 14.82 -2.72
CA GLY A 9 14.41 15.79 -3.81
C GLY A 9 15.86 16.16 -4.13
N THR A 10 16.72 16.27 -3.11
CA THR A 10 18.16 16.49 -3.31
C THR A 10 18.81 15.29 -3.99
N ALA A 11 18.51 14.07 -3.54
CA ALA A 11 18.99 12.85 -4.19
C ALA A 11 18.48 12.71 -5.64
N ALA A 12 17.23 13.08 -5.92
CA ALA A 12 16.66 13.05 -7.26
C ALA A 12 17.39 14.02 -8.20
N ALA A 13 17.71 15.23 -7.73
CA ALA A 13 18.53 16.18 -8.49
C ALA A 13 19.92 15.61 -8.81
N GLU A 14 20.60 15.02 -7.82
CA GLU A 14 21.90 14.37 -8.03
C GLU A 14 21.82 13.22 -9.05
N VAL A 15 20.75 12.42 -9.01
CA VAL A 15 20.52 11.34 -9.99
C VAL A 15 20.33 11.90 -11.38
N LEU A 16 19.57 12.98 -11.56
CA LEU A 16 19.37 13.60 -12.87
C LEU A 16 20.67 14.19 -13.43
N ILE A 17 21.46 14.86 -12.58
CA ILE A 17 22.80 15.37 -12.94
C ILE A 17 23.75 14.23 -13.32
N ALA A 18 23.70 13.10 -12.61
CA ALA A 18 24.52 11.93 -12.92
C ALA A 18 24.04 11.17 -14.16
N ALA A 19 22.73 11.13 -14.40
CA ALA A 19 22.14 10.48 -15.58
C ALA A 19 22.53 11.20 -16.87
N ASP A 20 22.54 12.54 -16.86
CA ASP A 20 23.01 13.37 -17.97
C ASP A 20 24.49 13.09 -18.34
N LYS A 21 25.27 12.58 -17.38
CA LYS A 21 26.66 12.12 -17.58
C LYS A 21 26.80 10.67 -18.07
N GLY A 22 25.71 9.98 -18.43
CA GLY A 22 25.74 8.66 -19.09
C GLY A 22 25.41 7.44 -18.23
N GLY A 23 24.58 7.57 -17.18
CA GLY A 23 24.24 6.46 -16.28
C GLY A 23 23.16 5.48 -16.80
N SER A 24 23.54 4.24 -17.15
CA SER A 24 22.66 3.21 -17.74
C SER A 24 21.76 2.42 -16.75
N SER A 25 21.20 3.07 -15.73
CA SER A 25 20.41 2.38 -14.67
C SER A 25 19.02 1.92 -15.13
N ALA A 26 18.43 2.60 -16.13
CA ALA A 26 17.08 2.31 -16.64
C ALA A 26 16.92 0.89 -17.22
N LYS A 27 18.00 0.28 -17.74
CA LYS A 27 17.98 -1.06 -18.33
C LYS A 27 17.43 -2.11 -17.38
N TYR A 28 17.77 -2.05 -16.10
CA TYR A 28 17.31 -3.04 -15.11
C TYR A 28 15.81 -2.95 -14.85
N VAL A 29 15.24 -1.74 -14.88
CA VAL A 29 13.79 -1.52 -14.75
C VAL A 29 13.05 -2.16 -15.92
N PHE A 30 13.45 -1.87 -17.16
CA PHE A 30 12.82 -2.43 -18.35
C PHE A 30 12.99 -3.96 -18.45
N GLN A 31 14.13 -4.50 -18.01
CA GLN A 31 14.32 -5.95 -17.91
C GLN A 31 13.35 -6.57 -16.90
N GLY A 32 13.22 -5.98 -15.71
CA GLY A 32 12.28 -6.45 -14.70
C GLY A 32 10.84 -6.38 -15.21
N LEU A 33 10.48 -5.28 -15.88
CA LEU A 33 9.16 -5.09 -16.48
C LEU A 33 8.85 -6.18 -17.51
N GLY A 34 9.76 -6.45 -18.44
CA GLY A 34 9.56 -7.51 -19.43
C GLY A 34 9.41 -8.89 -18.80
N ILE A 35 10.24 -9.22 -17.81
CA ILE A 35 10.16 -10.52 -17.12
C ILE A 35 8.84 -10.64 -16.36
N GLY A 36 8.45 -9.64 -15.56
CA GLY A 36 7.20 -9.66 -14.80
C GLY A 36 5.97 -9.77 -15.71
N PHE A 37 5.96 -9.02 -16.82
CA PHE A 37 4.90 -9.02 -17.81
C PHE A 37 4.75 -10.40 -18.48
N ILE A 38 5.84 -10.98 -18.97
CA ILE A 38 5.83 -12.29 -19.62
C ILE A 38 5.44 -13.38 -18.64
N TYR A 39 6.01 -13.36 -17.42
CA TYR A 39 5.73 -14.37 -16.40
C TYR A 39 4.23 -14.36 -16.04
N LYS A 40 3.65 -13.18 -15.79
CA LYS A 40 2.21 -13.10 -15.49
C LYS A 40 1.36 -13.49 -16.69
N GLY A 41 1.79 -13.20 -17.92
CA GLY A 41 1.10 -13.64 -19.13
C GLY A 41 1.11 -15.17 -19.27
N ILE A 42 2.22 -15.81 -18.94
CA ILE A 42 2.32 -17.27 -18.93
C ILE A 42 1.36 -17.88 -17.90
N LEU A 43 1.31 -17.29 -16.70
CA LEU A 43 0.42 -17.76 -15.64
C LEU A 43 -1.04 -17.52 -15.98
N SER A 44 -1.44 -16.30 -16.34
CA SER A 44 -2.85 -15.89 -16.39
C SER A 44 -3.48 -15.90 -17.78
N ILE A 45 -2.70 -15.94 -18.86
CA ILE A 45 -3.21 -16.07 -20.23
C ILE A 45 -3.00 -17.49 -20.74
N ALA A 46 -1.76 -17.99 -20.65
CA ALA A 46 -1.41 -19.30 -21.19
C ALA A 46 -1.72 -20.45 -20.23
N HIS A 47 -1.84 -20.21 -18.92
CA HIS A 47 -2.04 -21.25 -17.90
C HIS A 47 -1.06 -22.43 -18.03
N LEU A 48 0.23 -22.15 -18.33
CA LEU A 48 1.21 -23.21 -18.56
C LEU A 48 1.52 -24.04 -17.31
N TRP A 49 1.41 -23.44 -16.12
CA TRP A 49 1.57 -24.11 -14.83
C TRP A 49 0.79 -23.34 -13.75
N PRO A 50 0.45 -23.98 -12.61
CA PRO A 50 -0.26 -23.31 -11.52
C PRO A 50 0.56 -22.21 -10.85
N GLU A 51 -0.11 -21.12 -10.47
CA GLU A 51 0.48 -20.00 -9.73
C GLU A 51 0.76 -20.34 -8.25
N LYS A 52 -0.03 -21.25 -7.68
CA LYS A 52 0.08 -21.66 -6.27
C LYS A 52 0.73 -23.03 -6.14
N VAL A 53 1.62 -23.15 -5.16
CA VAL A 53 2.29 -24.38 -4.73
C VAL A 53 1.83 -24.68 -3.32
N HIS A 54 1.32 -25.89 -3.08
CA HIS A 54 0.71 -26.27 -1.79
C HIS A 54 1.48 -27.41 -1.13
N LEU A 55 1.72 -27.26 0.18
CA LEU A 55 2.37 -28.26 1.03
C LEU A 55 1.56 -28.42 2.32
N ASN A 56 0.89 -29.56 2.47
CA ASN A 56 0.22 -29.91 3.72
C ASN A 56 1.26 -30.30 4.79
N ILE A 57 1.09 -29.85 6.04
CA ILE A 57 1.96 -30.26 7.14
C ILE A 57 1.39 -31.51 7.82
N PRO A 58 2.08 -32.66 7.78
CA PRO A 58 1.66 -33.85 8.51
C PRO A 58 1.58 -33.57 10.02
N GLY A 59 0.47 -33.96 10.66
CA GLY A 59 0.28 -33.84 12.11
C GLY A 59 -0.38 -32.55 12.61
N LEU A 60 -0.57 -31.54 11.74
CA LEU A 60 -1.25 -30.30 12.10
C LEU A 60 -2.63 -30.22 11.43
N LYS A 61 -3.72 -30.30 12.21
CA LYS A 61 -5.09 -30.26 11.66
C LYS A 61 -5.31 -28.97 10.86
N LYS A 62 -5.68 -29.11 9.59
CA LYS A 62 -5.95 -28.00 8.65
C LYS A 62 -4.74 -27.03 8.50
N GLY A 63 -3.53 -27.46 8.87
CA GLY A 63 -2.30 -26.68 8.73
C GLY A 63 -1.65 -26.88 7.37
N GLN A 64 -1.46 -25.79 6.63
CA GLN A 64 -0.92 -25.82 5.26
C GLN A 64 0.09 -24.69 5.07
N ILE A 65 1.16 -24.98 4.34
CA ILE A 65 2.07 -23.97 3.79
C ILE A 65 1.79 -23.88 2.31
N SER A 66 1.61 -22.67 1.82
CA SER A 66 1.43 -22.44 0.39
C SER A 66 2.38 -21.34 -0.05
N LEU A 67 2.70 -21.30 -1.35
CA LEU A 67 3.53 -20.28 -1.96
C LEU A 67 2.91 -19.89 -3.30
N GLU A 68 2.68 -18.60 -3.50
CA GLU A 68 2.22 -18.03 -4.76
C GLU A 68 3.41 -17.55 -5.59
N ALA A 69 3.81 -18.31 -6.60
CA ALA A 69 5.07 -18.17 -7.30
C ALA A 69 5.09 -16.96 -8.26
N THR A 70 4.94 -15.74 -7.74
CA THR A 70 4.84 -14.51 -8.55
C THR A 70 6.11 -13.64 -8.47
N PRO A 71 6.56 -13.09 -9.61
CA PRO A 71 7.72 -12.20 -9.64
C PRO A 71 7.53 -10.92 -8.82
N ALA A 72 6.31 -10.36 -8.76
CA ALA A 72 6.02 -9.15 -8.02
C ALA A 72 6.24 -9.34 -6.52
N LEU A 73 5.71 -10.40 -5.92
CA LEU A 73 5.85 -10.62 -4.47
C LEU A 73 7.30 -10.90 -4.06
N MET A 74 8.06 -11.61 -4.90
CA MET A 74 9.52 -11.72 -4.72
C MET A 74 10.20 -10.35 -4.79
N GLY A 75 9.81 -9.52 -5.77
CA GLY A 75 10.29 -8.16 -5.93
C GLY A 75 10.02 -7.30 -4.70
N VAL A 76 8.78 -7.33 -4.18
CA VAL A 76 8.37 -6.65 -2.94
C VAL A 76 9.24 -7.09 -1.78
N GLY A 77 9.41 -8.40 -1.57
CA GLY A 77 10.26 -8.95 -0.53
C GLY A 77 11.71 -8.46 -0.59
N TYR A 78 12.26 -8.38 -1.80
CA TYR A 78 13.62 -7.89 -2.01
C TYR A 78 13.78 -6.40 -1.67
N ILE A 79 12.76 -5.58 -1.97
CA ILE A 79 12.73 -4.14 -1.66
C ILE A 79 12.58 -3.92 -0.16
N LEU A 80 11.63 -4.62 0.49
CA LEU A 80 11.39 -4.52 1.93
C LEU A 80 12.58 -5.02 2.76
N GLY A 81 13.34 -5.97 2.20
CA GLY A 81 14.48 -6.59 2.85
C GLY A 81 14.09 -7.64 3.89
N PHE A 82 15.11 -8.38 4.35
CA PHE A 82 14.91 -9.58 5.14
C PHE A 82 14.16 -9.36 6.46
N ARG A 83 14.47 -8.30 7.21
CA ARG A 83 13.88 -8.08 8.53
C ARG A 83 12.36 -7.92 8.44
N ILE A 84 11.89 -7.05 7.54
CA ILE A 84 10.46 -6.79 7.36
C ILE A 84 9.76 -8.02 6.77
N ALA A 85 10.36 -8.65 5.75
CA ALA A 85 9.80 -9.87 5.16
C ALA A 85 9.65 -11.01 6.19
N ALA A 86 10.64 -11.21 7.06
CA ALA A 86 10.57 -12.22 8.14
C ALA A 86 9.46 -11.92 9.14
N ILE A 87 9.27 -10.64 9.51
CA ILE A 87 8.19 -10.22 10.43
C ILE A 87 6.81 -10.46 9.81
N MET A 88 6.62 -10.12 8.53
CA MET A 88 5.38 -10.37 7.80
C MET A 88 5.04 -11.87 7.76
N VAL A 89 6.03 -12.70 7.44
CA VAL A 89 5.84 -14.16 7.39
C VAL A 89 5.60 -14.75 8.77
N ALA A 90 6.23 -14.23 9.82
CA ALA A 90 5.94 -14.65 11.19
C ALA A 90 4.47 -14.44 11.57
N GLY A 91 3.86 -13.31 11.17
CA GLY A 91 2.43 -13.09 11.33
C GLY A 91 1.59 -14.12 10.56
N GLY A 92 1.95 -14.40 9.31
CA GLY A 92 1.28 -15.41 8.49
C GLY A 92 1.40 -16.82 9.05
N LEU A 93 2.55 -17.19 9.62
CA LEU A 93 2.76 -18.48 10.28
C LEU A 93 1.91 -18.60 11.56
N ILE A 94 1.81 -17.54 12.36
CA ILE A 94 0.92 -17.52 13.54
C ILE A 94 -0.53 -17.74 13.10
N SER A 95 -0.96 -17.08 12.04
CA SER A 95 -2.29 -17.23 11.46
C SER A 95 -2.55 -18.67 10.98
N TRP A 96 -1.72 -19.18 10.08
CA TRP A 96 -1.96 -20.45 9.37
C TRP A 96 -1.55 -21.70 10.15
N LEU A 97 -0.55 -21.61 11.01
CA LEU A 97 -0.04 -22.75 11.79
C LEU A 97 -0.40 -22.68 13.28
N GLY A 98 -0.81 -21.50 13.78
CA GLY A 98 -1.25 -21.31 15.16
C GLY A 98 -2.76 -21.20 15.27
N ILE A 99 -3.32 -20.09 14.78
CA ILE A 99 -4.73 -19.71 14.99
C ILE A 99 -5.67 -20.68 14.29
N ILE A 100 -5.47 -20.97 12.99
CA ILE A 100 -6.36 -21.86 12.23
C ILE A 100 -6.44 -23.27 12.87
N PRO A 101 -5.32 -23.97 13.15
CA PRO A 101 -5.37 -25.27 13.79
C PRO A 101 -5.99 -25.23 15.19
N THR A 102 -5.77 -24.14 15.95
CA THR A 102 -6.36 -23.96 17.29
C THR A 102 -7.88 -23.85 17.19
N ILE A 103 -8.40 -23.02 16.29
CA ILE A 103 -9.85 -22.90 16.04
C ILE A 103 -10.41 -24.24 15.56
N ALA A 104 -9.72 -24.92 14.64
CA ALA A 104 -10.15 -26.21 14.13
C ALA A 104 -10.19 -27.30 15.22
N HIS A 105 -9.25 -27.30 16.14
CA HIS A 105 -9.16 -28.29 17.22
C HIS A 105 -10.25 -28.07 18.28
N PHE A 106 -10.37 -26.85 18.81
CA PHE A 106 -11.37 -26.56 19.85
C PHE A 106 -12.79 -26.46 19.30
N GLY A 107 -12.95 -26.07 18.03
CA GLY A 107 -14.24 -25.94 17.38
C GLY A 107 -14.83 -27.27 16.89
N GLU A 108 -14.06 -28.36 16.87
CA GLU A 108 -14.51 -29.68 16.42
C GLU A 108 -15.68 -30.23 17.25
N LEU A 109 -15.75 -29.86 18.54
CA LEU A 109 -16.79 -30.31 19.46
C LEU A 109 -18.02 -29.39 19.51
N LEU A 110 -17.99 -28.26 18.79
CA LEU A 110 -19.11 -27.33 18.77
C LEU A 110 -20.23 -27.86 17.88
N LYS A 111 -21.43 -27.94 18.44
CA LYS A 111 -22.65 -28.45 17.76
C LYS A 111 -23.49 -27.35 17.14
N SER A 112 -23.06 -26.09 17.27
CA SER A 112 -23.74 -24.92 16.71
C SER A 112 -22.73 -24.01 16.00
N PRO A 113 -23.12 -23.33 14.91
CA PRO A 113 -22.30 -22.30 14.29
C PRO A 113 -21.90 -21.21 15.30
N MET A 114 -20.74 -20.60 15.08
CA MET A 114 -20.22 -19.52 15.92
C MET A 114 -20.02 -18.27 15.06
N PHE A 115 -20.67 -17.18 15.44
CA PHE A 115 -20.51 -15.89 14.77
C PHE A 115 -19.01 -15.52 14.61
N PRO A 116 -18.55 -15.01 13.44
CA PRO A 116 -19.32 -14.44 12.32
C PRO A 116 -20.02 -15.44 11.38
N GLU A 117 -19.59 -16.70 11.36
CA GLU A 117 -20.25 -17.71 10.54
C GLU A 117 -21.56 -18.17 11.18
N SER A 118 -22.62 -18.27 10.38
CA SER A 118 -23.98 -18.53 10.85
C SER A 118 -24.54 -19.86 10.35
N ASN A 119 -23.93 -20.45 9.33
CA ASN A 119 -24.48 -21.63 8.64
C ASN A 119 -23.65 -22.91 8.88
N LEU A 120 -22.32 -22.82 8.82
CA LEU A 120 -21.44 -23.99 8.89
C LEU A 120 -20.89 -24.22 10.30
N LEU A 121 -20.69 -25.49 10.67
CA LEU A 121 -19.94 -25.87 11.87
C LEU A 121 -18.43 -25.76 11.62
N ILE A 122 -17.65 -25.46 12.66
CA ILE A 122 -16.18 -25.33 12.53
C ILE A 122 -15.53 -26.66 12.08
N SER A 123 -16.14 -27.79 12.44
CA SER A 123 -15.73 -29.12 11.96
C SER A 123 -15.79 -29.24 10.44
N GLU A 124 -16.84 -28.69 9.83
CA GLU A 124 -17.14 -28.74 8.39
C GLU A 124 -16.35 -27.71 7.56
N MET A 125 -15.86 -26.65 8.21
CA MET A 125 -15.10 -25.59 7.54
C MET A 125 -13.74 -26.07 7.01
N SER A 126 -13.33 -25.60 5.84
CA SER A 126 -11.94 -25.72 5.40
C SER A 126 -11.02 -24.77 6.17
N ALA A 127 -9.69 -24.94 6.03
CA ALA A 127 -8.72 -23.96 6.55
C ALA A 127 -9.00 -22.55 6.00
N ARG A 128 -9.42 -22.47 4.75
CA ARG A 128 -9.78 -21.22 4.06
C ARG A 128 -11.01 -20.57 4.65
N ASP A 129 -12.03 -21.34 5.01
CA ASP A 129 -13.26 -20.80 5.61
C ASP A 129 -12.95 -20.22 7.00
N ILE A 130 -12.15 -20.94 7.79
CA ILE A 130 -11.67 -20.44 9.09
C ILE A 130 -10.86 -19.15 8.92
N TRP A 131 -9.96 -19.12 7.94
CA TRP A 131 -9.17 -17.92 7.63
C TRP A 131 -10.08 -16.73 7.26
N THR A 132 -11.02 -16.97 6.34
CA THR A 132 -11.90 -15.94 5.79
C THR A 132 -12.85 -15.37 6.85
N ASN A 133 -13.49 -16.24 7.63
CA ASN A 133 -14.59 -15.87 8.51
C ASN A 133 -14.14 -15.48 9.93
N TYR A 134 -12.94 -15.90 10.38
CA TYR A 134 -12.45 -15.59 11.73
C TYR A 134 -11.11 -14.87 11.72
N VAL A 135 -10.11 -15.47 11.07
CA VAL A 135 -8.73 -14.96 11.13
C VAL A 135 -8.63 -13.59 10.49
N ARG A 136 -9.37 -13.29 9.43
CA ARG A 136 -9.37 -11.95 8.83
C ARG A 136 -9.92 -10.88 9.76
N TYR A 137 -10.85 -11.19 10.66
CA TYR A 137 -11.29 -10.24 11.70
C TYR A 137 -10.22 -10.03 12.77
N ILE A 138 -9.52 -11.11 13.17
CA ILE A 138 -8.35 -11.03 14.06
C ILE A 138 -7.25 -10.19 13.41
N GLY A 139 -6.90 -10.48 12.16
CA GLY A 139 -5.94 -9.73 11.38
C GLY A 139 -6.37 -8.27 11.23
N ALA A 140 -7.63 -8.00 10.90
CA ALA A 140 -8.15 -6.64 10.76
C ALA A 140 -8.05 -5.84 12.06
N GLY A 141 -8.35 -6.46 13.21
CA GLY A 141 -8.14 -5.86 14.53
C GLY A 141 -6.67 -5.59 14.83
N ALA A 142 -5.77 -6.52 14.48
CA ALA A 142 -4.33 -6.32 14.61
C ALA A 142 -3.85 -5.15 13.73
N VAL A 143 -4.29 -5.08 12.47
CA VAL A 143 -3.91 -4.00 11.54
C VAL A 143 -4.47 -2.66 12.04
N ALA A 144 -5.73 -2.63 12.51
CA ALA A 144 -6.38 -1.46 13.09
C ALA A 144 -5.58 -0.87 14.24
N VAL A 145 -5.23 -1.69 15.23
CA VAL A 145 -4.47 -1.22 16.39
C VAL A 145 -3.04 -0.85 16.02
N ALA A 146 -2.36 -1.61 15.15
CA ALA A 146 -1.03 -1.23 14.67
C ALA A 146 -1.03 0.11 13.90
N GLY A 147 -2.07 0.37 13.11
CA GLY A 147 -2.30 1.65 12.44
C GLY A 147 -2.49 2.79 13.43
N ILE A 148 -3.32 2.60 14.45
CA ILE A 148 -3.55 3.58 15.51
C ILE A 148 -2.27 3.84 16.33
N ILE A 149 -1.49 2.80 16.68
CA ILE A 149 -0.19 2.96 17.35
C ILE A 149 0.76 3.81 16.49
N THR A 150 0.77 3.59 15.17
CA THR A 150 1.58 4.37 14.24
C THR A 150 1.15 5.85 14.23
N VAL A 151 -0.16 6.12 14.28
CA VAL A 151 -0.70 7.48 14.45
C VAL A 151 -0.17 8.10 15.75
N PHE A 152 -0.31 7.41 16.90
CA PHE A 152 0.15 7.94 18.18
C PHE A 152 1.64 8.28 18.19
N LYS A 153 2.48 7.42 17.60
CA LYS A 153 3.92 7.68 17.47
C LYS A 153 4.24 8.89 16.58
N SER A 154 3.45 9.12 15.53
CA SER A 154 3.64 10.23 14.59
C SER A 154 2.99 11.54 15.03
N LEU A 155 2.04 11.48 15.98
CA LEU A 155 1.24 12.63 16.43
C LEU A 155 2.08 13.82 16.93
N PRO A 156 3.15 13.65 17.74
CA PRO A 156 3.98 14.78 18.18
C PRO A 156 4.60 15.53 16.99
N THR A 157 5.11 14.79 16.01
CA THR A 157 5.72 15.34 14.80
C THR A 157 4.67 16.08 13.94
N MET A 158 3.47 15.52 13.81
CA MET A 158 2.37 16.17 13.09
C MET A 158 1.95 17.49 13.76
N ILE A 159 1.76 17.49 15.08
CA ILE A 159 1.37 18.70 15.84
C ILE A 159 2.44 19.79 15.74
N ASN A 160 3.71 19.42 15.89
CA ASN A 160 4.82 20.38 15.79
C ASN A 160 4.92 20.98 14.38
N SER A 161 4.76 20.15 13.34
CA SER A 161 4.76 20.61 11.96
C SER A 161 3.60 21.54 11.66
N LEU A 162 2.41 21.24 12.18
CA LEU A 162 1.23 22.09 12.05
C LEU A 162 1.43 23.46 12.71
N LYS A 163 1.96 23.50 13.94
CA LYS A 163 2.25 24.76 14.66
C LYS A 163 3.19 25.66 13.88
N ILE A 164 4.22 25.07 13.27
CA ILE A 164 5.20 25.81 12.46
C ILE A 164 4.55 26.31 11.17
N GLY A 165 3.84 25.45 10.44
CA GLY A 165 3.17 25.82 9.19
C GLY A 165 2.14 26.94 9.38
N LEU A 166 1.35 26.90 10.45
CA LEU A 166 0.40 27.98 10.77
C LEU A 166 1.09 29.32 11.08
N LYS A 167 2.31 29.30 11.66
CA LYS A 167 3.10 30.51 11.91
C LYS A 167 3.65 31.12 10.60
N GLU A 168 4.01 30.27 9.64
CA GLU A 168 4.51 30.66 8.32
C GLU A 168 3.39 31.28 7.43
N LEU A 169 2.12 31.03 7.74
CA LEU A 169 0.96 31.69 7.10
C LEU A 169 0.66 33.11 7.62
N SER A 170 1.45 33.63 8.57
CA SER A 170 1.22 34.97 9.10
C SER A 170 1.42 36.07 8.04
N PRO A 171 0.66 37.18 8.08
CA PRO A 171 0.76 38.26 7.09
C PRO A 171 2.17 38.84 6.93
N LYS A 172 2.96 38.86 8.02
CA LYS A 172 4.37 39.29 8.01
C LYS A 172 5.29 38.36 7.23
N ALA A 173 5.02 37.04 7.22
CA ALA A 173 5.81 36.06 6.49
C ALA A 173 5.46 36.05 4.99
N MET A 174 4.17 36.23 4.64
CA MET A 174 3.72 36.31 3.25
C MET A 174 4.24 37.55 2.50
N ALA A 175 4.45 38.66 3.20
CA ALA A 175 4.95 39.90 2.59
C ALA A 175 6.44 39.83 2.15
N ALA A 176 7.19 38.83 2.61
CA ALA A 176 8.63 38.68 2.32
C ALA A 176 8.93 37.95 1.00
N VAL A 177 7.92 37.41 0.29
CA VAL A 177 8.09 36.53 -0.87
C VAL A 177 7.69 37.23 -2.19
N GLN A 178 8.24 38.41 -2.46
CA GLN A 178 8.18 39.02 -3.79
C GLN A 178 9.56 39.01 -4.44
N SER A 179 9.96 37.82 -4.88
CA SER A 179 11.12 37.60 -5.74
C SER A 179 10.66 37.60 -7.21
N ASN A 180 11.29 38.41 -8.05
CA ASN A 180 10.98 38.45 -9.51
C ASN A 180 11.81 37.43 -10.31
N ILE A 181 12.59 36.58 -9.62
CA ILE A 181 13.50 35.60 -10.22
C ILE A 181 12.68 34.45 -10.81
N ARG A 182 13.07 33.99 -12.01
CA ARG A 182 12.40 32.88 -12.71
C ARG A 182 12.22 31.62 -11.84
N THR A 183 13.17 31.33 -10.95
CA THR A 183 13.19 30.13 -10.08
C THR A 183 12.29 30.24 -8.86
N ASP A 184 11.71 31.41 -8.58
CA ASP A 184 10.79 31.65 -7.46
C ASP A 184 9.37 32.04 -7.95
N ARG A 185 9.06 31.78 -9.23
CA ARG A 185 7.74 32.06 -9.81
C ARG A 185 6.82 30.85 -9.68
N ASP A 186 5.94 30.88 -8.69
CA ASP A 186 4.87 29.90 -8.48
C ASP A 186 3.61 30.19 -9.33
N LEU A 187 2.67 29.23 -9.36
CA LEU A 187 1.29 29.49 -9.75
C LEU A 187 0.69 30.62 -8.91
N SER A 188 -0.12 31.46 -9.55
CA SER A 188 -0.74 32.57 -8.82
C SER A 188 -1.73 32.02 -7.80
N PHE A 189 -1.70 32.59 -6.59
CA PHE A 189 -2.62 32.20 -5.52
C PHE A 189 -4.10 32.27 -5.95
N LYS A 190 -4.45 33.21 -6.85
CA LYS A 190 -5.80 33.32 -7.43
C LYS A 190 -6.22 32.08 -8.21
N ILE A 191 -5.30 31.49 -8.99
CA ILE A 191 -5.58 30.25 -9.74
C ILE A 191 -5.77 29.10 -8.75
N VAL A 192 -4.89 28.96 -7.78
CA VAL A 192 -4.97 27.89 -6.77
C VAL A 192 -6.26 27.99 -5.97
N ALA A 193 -6.59 29.17 -5.45
CA ALA A 193 -7.85 29.42 -4.74
C ALA A 193 -9.07 29.16 -5.63
N GLY A 194 -9.01 29.53 -6.91
CA GLY A 194 -10.07 29.26 -7.89
C GLY A 194 -10.30 27.76 -8.11
N VAL A 195 -9.23 26.96 -8.21
CA VAL A 195 -9.33 25.49 -8.36
C VAL A 195 -9.90 24.84 -7.11
N VAL A 196 -9.47 25.27 -5.91
CA VAL A 196 -10.02 24.76 -4.64
C VAL A 196 -11.50 25.12 -4.51
N LEU A 197 -11.87 26.36 -4.84
CA LEU A 197 -13.27 26.79 -4.80
C LEU A 197 -14.13 26.02 -5.81
N LEU A 198 -13.61 25.80 -7.03
CA LEU A 198 -14.28 24.99 -8.05
C LEU A 198 -14.50 23.56 -7.53
N PHE A 199 -13.49 22.94 -6.94
CA PHE A 199 -13.62 21.61 -6.32
C PHE A 199 -14.71 21.60 -5.24
N LEU A 200 -14.74 22.58 -4.33
CA LEU A 200 -15.76 22.65 -3.29
C LEU A 200 -17.16 22.83 -3.86
N ILE A 201 -17.33 23.67 -4.89
CA ILE A 201 -18.61 23.83 -5.57
C ILE A 201 -19.03 22.52 -6.22
N THR A 202 -18.13 21.83 -6.93
CA THR A 202 -18.43 20.53 -7.57
C THR A 202 -18.76 19.46 -6.52
N ALA A 203 -18.01 19.39 -5.42
CA ALA A 203 -18.24 18.43 -4.35
C ALA A 203 -19.56 18.67 -3.61
N ILE A 204 -19.93 19.94 -3.41
CA ILE A 204 -21.20 20.32 -2.80
C ILE A 204 -22.35 20.15 -3.77
N SER A 205 -22.17 20.36 -5.08
CA SER A 205 -23.26 20.33 -6.09
C SER A 205 -23.51 18.96 -6.72
N THR A 206 -22.57 18.02 -6.60
CA THR A 206 -22.69 16.67 -7.20
C THR A 206 -22.83 15.58 -6.13
N PRO A 207 -23.86 14.72 -6.19
CA PRO A 207 -24.09 13.71 -5.15
C PRO A 207 -23.09 12.56 -5.09
N TYR A 208 -22.20 12.43 -6.09
CA TYR A 208 -21.26 11.32 -6.25
C TYR A 208 -19.79 11.66 -5.94
N VAL A 209 -19.50 12.89 -5.48
CA VAL A 209 -18.11 13.30 -5.19
C VAL A 209 -17.69 12.98 -3.76
N VAL A 210 -18.61 13.06 -2.81
CA VAL A 210 -18.36 12.82 -1.38
C VAL A 210 -19.05 11.53 -0.96
N GLY A 211 -18.70 10.40 -1.59
CA GLY A 211 -19.44 9.14 -1.44
C GLY A 211 -20.47 8.94 -2.55
N VAL A 212 -21.45 8.08 -2.31
CA VAL A 212 -22.48 7.72 -3.31
C VAL A 212 -23.83 8.29 -2.88
N ASP A 213 -24.52 8.96 -3.81
CA ASP A 213 -25.90 9.47 -3.67
C ASP A 213 -26.22 10.18 -2.34
N GLN A 214 -25.33 11.09 -1.92
CA GLN A 214 -25.45 11.73 -0.62
C GLN A 214 -26.47 12.88 -0.58
N MET A 215 -27.13 13.03 0.56
CA MET A 215 -27.94 14.21 0.88
C MET A 215 -27.09 15.49 0.85
N LEU A 216 -27.73 16.62 0.50
CA LEU A 216 -27.05 17.91 0.39
C LEU A 216 -26.30 18.30 1.68
N ILE A 217 -26.87 18.05 2.84
CA ILE A 217 -26.23 18.37 4.12
C ILE A 217 -24.95 17.57 4.35
N THR A 218 -24.96 16.27 4.03
CA THR A 218 -23.78 15.40 4.12
C THR A 218 -22.69 15.83 3.15
N ARG A 219 -23.06 16.29 1.95
CA ARG A 219 -22.13 16.86 0.97
C ARG A 219 -21.48 18.15 1.45
N ILE A 220 -22.24 19.05 2.07
CA ILE A 220 -21.71 20.29 2.64
C ILE A 220 -20.72 19.96 3.77
N ILE A 221 -21.13 19.16 4.75
CA ILE A 221 -20.29 18.82 5.90
C ILE A 221 -19.05 18.05 5.44
N GLY A 222 -19.21 17.07 4.55
CA GLY A 222 -18.10 16.29 4.02
C GLY A 222 -17.12 17.11 3.17
N SER A 223 -17.60 18.05 2.35
CA SER A 223 -16.73 18.95 1.57
C SER A 223 -15.95 19.91 2.47
N LEU A 224 -16.60 20.45 3.52
CA LEU A 224 -15.92 21.27 4.52
C LEU A 224 -14.90 20.46 5.33
N ALA A 225 -15.21 19.20 5.64
CA ALA A 225 -14.27 18.30 6.28
C ALA A 225 -13.06 18.03 5.39
N ILE A 226 -13.24 17.78 4.08
CA ILE A 226 -12.13 17.65 3.12
C ILE A 226 -11.28 18.92 3.15
N ALA A 227 -11.88 20.10 3.02
CA ALA A 227 -11.14 21.36 3.02
C ALA A 227 -10.31 21.53 4.31
N ALA A 228 -10.93 21.31 5.47
CA ALA A 228 -10.30 21.47 6.77
C ALA A 228 -9.14 20.47 6.98
N PHE A 229 -9.39 19.18 6.78
CA PHE A 229 -8.38 18.14 6.99
C PHE A 229 -7.28 18.18 5.93
N ALA A 230 -7.61 18.39 4.65
CA ALA A 230 -6.61 18.51 3.59
C ALA A 230 -5.70 19.72 3.83
N PHE A 231 -6.23 20.88 4.23
CA PHE A 231 -5.43 22.05 4.56
C PHE A 231 -4.42 21.78 5.68
N ILE A 232 -4.90 21.16 6.77
CA ILE A 232 -4.06 20.77 7.91
C ILE A 232 -2.97 19.80 7.47
N PHE A 233 -3.33 18.72 6.78
CA PHE A 233 -2.41 17.63 6.48
C PHE A 233 -1.48 17.89 5.29
N VAL A 234 -1.86 18.72 4.33
CA VAL A 234 -0.95 19.24 3.29
C VAL A 234 0.17 20.03 3.95
N THR A 235 -0.17 20.92 4.88
CA THR A 235 0.81 21.74 5.62
C THR A 235 1.79 20.87 6.43
N VAL A 236 1.25 19.87 7.15
CA VAL A 236 2.05 18.92 7.92
C VAL A 236 2.95 18.09 7.01
N SER A 237 2.39 17.54 5.94
CA SER A 237 3.08 16.66 4.98
C SER A 237 4.28 17.37 4.35
N SER A 238 4.07 18.55 3.74
CA SER A 238 5.15 19.32 3.10
C SER A 238 6.33 19.59 4.04
N ARG A 239 6.08 19.81 5.34
CA ARG A 239 7.12 20.06 6.32
C ARG A 239 7.86 18.79 6.75
N ILE A 240 7.12 17.72 7.07
CA ILE A 240 7.70 16.43 7.49
C ILE A 240 8.57 15.88 6.38
N VAL A 241 8.07 15.89 5.14
CA VAL A 241 8.80 15.45 3.96
C VAL A 241 10.08 16.26 3.77
N GLY A 242 10.03 17.57 4.02
CA GLY A 242 11.23 18.41 4.01
C GLY A 242 12.30 18.03 5.02
N LEU A 243 11.93 17.39 6.14
CA LEU A 243 12.86 16.91 7.18
C LEU A 243 13.35 15.49 6.92
N VAL A 244 12.43 14.55 6.63
CA VAL A 244 12.70 13.11 6.67
C VAL A 244 12.44 12.34 5.36
N GLY A 245 11.96 13.02 4.31
CA GLY A 245 11.57 12.36 3.05
C GLY A 245 10.10 11.92 3.00
N VAL A 246 9.60 11.64 1.80
CA VAL A 246 8.24 11.10 1.56
C VAL A 246 8.13 9.70 2.13
N SER A 247 9.19 8.90 2.03
CA SER A 247 9.21 7.52 2.53
C SER A 247 8.93 7.41 4.03
N SER A 248 9.22 8.48 4.79
CA SER A 248 9.03 8.56 6.24
C SER A 248 7.83 9.42 6.64
N ASN A 249 7.05 9.90 5.68
CA ASN A 249 5.86 10.72 5.92
C ASN A 249 4.72 9.84 6.44
N PRO A 250 4.08 10.16 7.58
CA PRO A 250 3.02 9.34 8.16
C PRO A 250 1.66 9.53 7.44
N THR A 251 1.62 9.44 6.11
CA THR A 251 0.40 9.64 5.29
C THR A 251 -0.73 8.71 5.71
N SER A 252 -0.42 7.44 6.00
CA SER A 252 -1.40 6.47 6.53
C SER A 252 -1.97 6.91 7.87
N GLY A 253 -1.15 7.51 8.73
CA GLY A 253 -1.58 8.06 10.01
C GLY A 253 -2.52 9.26 9.83
N MET A 254 -2.18 10.18 8.92
CA MET A 254 -3.04 11.32 8.56
C MET A 254 -4.41 10.86 8.05
N ALA A 255 -4.43 9.84 7.18
CA ALA A 255 -5.67 9.24 6.69
C ALA A 255 -6.54 8.67 7.82
N ILE A 256 -5.94 7.90 8.74
CA ILE A 256 -6.66 7.34 9.90
C ILE A 256 -7.22 8.45 10.79
N VAL A 257 -6.46 9.51 11.07
CA VAL A 257 -6.95 10.65 11.86
C VAL A 257 -8.13 11.32 11.17
N THR A 258 -8.08 11.51 9.85
CA THR A 258 -9.22 12.02 9.08
C THR A 258 -10.43 11.09 9.19
N LEU A 259 -10.25 9.78 9.00
CA LEU A 259 -11.34 8.82 9.12
C LEU A 259 -11.96 8.84 10.52
N LEU A 260 -11.15 8.83 11.58
CA LEU A 260 -11.65 8.88 12.96
C LEU A 260 -12.38 10.19 13.24
N GLY A 261 -11.82 11.33 12.85
CA GLY A 261 -12.42 12.64 13.06
C GLY A 261 -13.73 12.82 12.30
N THR A 262 -13.77 12.42 11.03
CA THR A 262 -14.99 12.47 10.21
C THR A 262 -16.04 11.46 10.66
N SER A 263 -15.65 10.22 11.00
CA SER A 263 -16.56 9.24 11.59
C SER A 263 -17.18 9.75 12.89
N ALA A 264 -16.39 10.41 13.76
CA ALA A 264 -16.92 10.95 15.00
C ALA A 264 -17.96 12.05 14.77
N VAL A 265 -17.73 12.94 13.80
CA VAL A 265 -18.72 13.97 13.41
C VAL A 265 -19.99 13.32 12.87
N PHE A 266 -19.86 12.33 11.98
CA PHE A 266 -21.01 11.64 11.38
C PHE A 266 -21.79 10.86 12.45
N PHE A 267 -21.10 10.17 13.36
CA PHE A 267 -21.71 9.50 14.51
C PHE A 267 -22.50 10.48 15.39
N ALA A 268 -21.93 11.64 15.71
CA ALA A 268 -22.60 12.66 16.51
C ALA A 268 -23.86 13.23 15.85
N LEU A 269 -23.94 13.18 14.51
CA LEU A 269 -25.11 13.58 13.72
C LEU A 269 -26.10 12.42 13.48
N GLY A 270 -25.82 11.22 13.99
CA GLY A 270 -26.64 10.02 13.81
C GLY A 270 -26.48 9.35 12.43
N TRP A 271 -25.45 9.70 11.67
CA TRP A 271 -25.19 9.20 10.31
C TRP A 271 -24.32 7.94 10.34
N THR A 272 -24.97 6.78 10.48
CA THR A 272 -24.29 5.48 10.71
C THR A 272 -24.57 4.43 9.62
N ASP A 273 -25.34 4.80 8.61
CA ASP A 273 -25.72 3.94 7.49
C ASP A 273 -24.56 3.71 6.49
N MET A 274 -24.80 2.87 5.48
CA MET A 274 -23.78 2.53 4.49
C MET A 274 -23.35 3.72 3.63
N LEU A 275 -24.28 4.62 3.26
CA LEU A 275 -23.94 5.81 2.48
C LEU A 275 -22.99 6.69 3.28
N SER A 276 -23.27 6.89 4.56
CA SER A 276 -22.41 7.63 5.50
C SER A 276 -20.99 7.04 5.60
N LYS A 277 -20.86 5.72 5.66
CA LYS A 277 -19.54 5.04 5.63
C LYS A 277 -18.78 5.31 4.35
N THR A 278 -19.45 5.24 3.19
CA THR A 278 -18.80 5.52 1.90
C THR A 278 -18.33 6.97 1.82
N ALA A 279 -19.11 7.92 2.35
CA ALA A 279 -18.72 9.32 2.41
C ALA A 279 -17.46 9.54 3.29
N VAL A 280 -17.43 8.95 4.48
CA VAL A 280 -16.25 9.00 5.38
C VAL A 280 -15.00 8.42 4.70
N LEU A 281 -15.10 7.26 4.06
CA LEU A 281 -13.99 6.65 3.34
C LEU A 281 -13.52 7.51 2.15
N THR A 282 -14.44 8.13 1.42
CA THR A 282 -14.11 9.06 0.33
C THR A 282 -13.39 10.29 0.85
N ILE A 283 -13.85 10.90 1.95
CA ILE A 283 -13.19 12.05 2.58
C ILE A 283 -11.76 11.68 3.00
N GLY A 284 -11.59 10.54 3.69
CA GLY A 284 -10.29 10.03 4.08
C GLY A 284 -9.36 9.80 2.88
N THR A 285 -9.89 9.25 1.78
CA THR A 285 -9.15 9.01 0.54
C THR A 285 -8.67 10.32 -0.10
N VAL A 286 -9.56 11.30 -0.26
CA VAL A 286 -9.21 12.61 -0.85
C VAL A 286 -8.13 13.31 -0.02
N VAL A 287 -8.27 13.29 1.31
CA VAL A 287 -7.28 13.92 2.21
C VAL A 287 -5.95 13.17 2.19
N ALA A 288 -5.96 11.83 2.17
CA ALA A 288 -4.75 11.03 2.08
C ALA A 288 -3.98 11.29 0.78
N VAL A 289 -4.69 11.36 -0.35
CA VAL A 289 -4.11 11.70 -1.66
C VAL A 289 -3.56 13.12 -1.65
N ALA A 290 -4.31 14.09 -1.11
CA ALA A 290 -3.84 15.48 -1.00
C ALA A 290 -2.57 15.60 -0.15
N ALA A 291 -2.52 14.93 1.01
CA ALA A 291 -1.34 14.91 1.86
C ALA A 291 -0.13 14.24 1.17
N SER A 292 -0.35 13.11 0.49
CA SER A 292 0.72 12.41 -0.24
C SER A 292 1.29 13.25 -1.37
N ILE A 293 0.43 13.75 -2.27
CA ILE A 293 0.84 14.55 -3.43
C ILE A 293 1.51 15.85 -2.98
N ALA A 294 1.03 16.50 -1.91
CA ALA A 294 1.70 17.67 -1.36
C ALA A 294 3.14 17.37 -0.90
N GLY A 295 3.36 16.19 -0.31
CA GLY A 295 4.69 15.72 0.06
C GLY A 295 5.60 15.56 -1.15
N ASP A 296 5.15 14.82 -2.16
CA ASP A 296 5.89 14.58 -3.41
C ASP A 296 6.25 15.88 -4.11
N ILE A 297 5.27 16.76 -4.34
CA ILE A 297 5.47 18.09 -4.95
C ILE A 297 6.52 18.89 -4.18
N SER A 298 6.56 18.79 -2.83
CA SER A 298 7.54 19.52 -2.04
C SER A 298 8.98 19.03 -2.27
N GLN A 299 9.18 17.72 -2.49
CA GLN A 299 10.49 17.17 -2.89
C GLN A 299 10.82 17.53 -4.33
N ASP A 300 9.85 17.40 -5.23
CA ASP A 300 10.07 17.68 -6.63
C ASP A 300 10.44 19.15 -6.82
N LEU A 301 9.75 20.09 -6.16
CA LEU A 301 10.08 21.52 -6.19
C LEU A 301 11.51 21.78 -5.68
N LYS A 302 11.98 21.01 -4.68
CA LYS A 302 13.39 21.08 -4.26
C LYS A 302 14.32 20.60 -5.36
N ALA A 303 14.03 19.46 -6.00
CA ALA A 303 14.84 18.93 -7.08
C ALA A 303 14.91 19.92 -8.24
N GLY A 304 13.75 20.45 -8.64
CA GLY A 304 13.60 21.50 -9.64
C GLY A 304 14.41 22.74 -9.29
N TYR A 305 14.36 23.22 -8.06
CA TYR A 305 15.17 24.36 -7.60
C TYR A 305 16.68 24.11 -7.79
N LEU A 306 17.19 22.93 -7.41
CA LEU A 306 18.61 22.57 -7.56
C LEU A 306 19.03 22.47 -9.03
N LEU A 307 18.11 22.07 -9.91
CA LEU A 307 18.32 21.98 -11.36
C LEU A 307 18.04 23.30 -12.09
N GLY A 308 17.55 24.34 -11.40
CA GLY A 308 17.18 25.62 -12.00
C GLY A 308 15.87 25.58 -12.81
N ALA A 309 14.93 24.72 -12.47
CA ALA A 309 13.58 24.68 -13.04
C ALA A 309 12.74 25.92 -12.66
N THR A 310 11.63 26.14 -13.36
CA THR A 310 10.64 27.17 -13.02
C THR A 310 9.46 26.53 -12.29
N PRO A 311 9.18 26.88 -11.02
CA PRO A 311 8.14 26.25 -10.21
C PRO A 311 6.76 26.20 -10.89
N LYS A 312 6.31 27.30 -11.51
CA LYS A 312 5.04 27.34 -12.24
C LYS A 312 4.92 26.29 -13.35
N LYS A 313 5.99 26.04 -14.11
CA LYS A 313 5.98 25.02 -15.17
C LYS A 313 5.92 23.63 -14.57
N GLN A 314 6.67 23.43 -13.50
CA GLN A 314 6.75 22.17 -12.79
C GLN A 314 5.41 21.80 -12.14
N GLN A 315 4.78 22.72 -11.40
CA GLN A 315 3.45 22.53 -10.82
C GLN A 315 2.39 22.21 -11.89
N GLY A 316 2.48 22.85 -13.07
CA GLY A 316 1.61 22.55 -14.20
C GLY A 316 1.81 21.13 -14.75
N SER A 317 3.06 20.68 -14.87
CA SER A 317 3.39 19.31 -15.29
C SER A 317 2.95 18.28 -14.25
N GLU A 318 3.16 18.55 -12.96
CA GLU A 318 2.72 17.69 -11.85
C GLU A 318 1.19 17.57 -11.82
N LEU A 319 0.45 18.66 -12.03
CA LEU A 319 -1.01 18.63 -12.12
C LEU A 319 -1.49 17.75 -13.27
N PHE A 320 -0.88 17.88 -14.45
CA PHE A 320 -1.19 17.04 -15.60
C PHE A 320 -0.85 15.55 -15.33
N GLY A 321 0.30 15.29 -14.71
CA GLY A 321 0.71 13.95 -14.29
C GLY A 321 -0.26 13.32 -13.28
N ALA A 322 -0.70 14.09 -12.29
CA ALA A 322 -1.66 13.65 -11.30
C ALA A 322 -3.04 13.34 -11.91
N LEU A 323 -3.54 14.20 -12.80
CA LEU A 323 -4.83 13.99 -13.47
C LEU A 323 -4.81 12.76 -14.40
N SER A 324 -3.75 12.60 -15.19
CA SER A 324 -3.60 11.43 -16.05
C SER A 324 -3.49 10.14 -15.22
N SER A 325 -2.68 10.15 -14.15
CA SER A 325 -2.54 9.01 -13.25
C SER A 325 -3.85 8.65 -12.54
N ALA A 326 -4.63 9.66 -12.11
CA ALA A 326 -5.92 9.43 -11.46
C ALA A 326 -6.89 8.65 -12.36
N PHE A 327 -6.93 8.95 -13.66
CA PHE A 327 -7.76 8.21 -14.62
C PHE A 327 -7.33 6.73 -14.71
N PHE A 328 -6.04 6.46 -14.93
CA PHE A 328 -5.56 5.08 -15.07
C PHE A 328 -5.66 4.29 -13.76
N ILE A 329 -5.44 4.92 -12.61
CA ILE A 329 -5.63 4.28 -11.30
C ILE A 329 -7.10 3.92 -11.10
N ALA A 330 -8.03 4.86 -11.36
CA ALA A 330 -9.46 4.58 -11.25
C ALA A 330 -9.88 3.44 -12.18
N PHE A 331 -9.45 3.48 -13.44
CA PHE A 331 -9.71 2.42 -14.42
C PHE A 331 -9.18 1.05 -13.95
N ALA A 332 -7.93 0.99 -13.49
CA ALA A 332 -7.33 -0.25 -13.00
C ALA A 332 -8.04 -0.79 -11.74
N VAL A 333 -8.37 0.08 -10.79
CA VAL A 333 -9.07 -0.31 -9.55
C VAL A 333 -10.48 -0.82 -9.86
N MET A 334 -11.22 -0.17 -10.77
CA MET A 334 -12.57 -0.62 -11.15
C MET A 334 -12.52 -1.97 -11.87
N THR A 335 -11.67 -2.11 -12.89
CA THR A 335 -11.53 -3.36 -13.65
C THR A 335 -11.07 -4.54 -12.78
N LEU A 336 -10.12 -4.33 -11.88
CA LEU A 336 -9.70 -5.35 -10.92
C LEU A 336 -10.80 -5.69 -9.92
N GLY A 337 -11.54 -4.69 -9.44
CA GLY A 337 -12.64 -4.87 -8.51
C GLY A 337 -13.79 -5.69 -9.09
N GLU A 338 -14.15 -5.45 -10.35
CA GLU A 338 -15.21 -6.19 -11.05
C GLU A 338 -14.75 -7.60 -11.45
N ALA A 339 -13.51 -7.76 -11.91
CA ALA A 339 -12.99 -9.06 -12.34
C ALA A 339 -12.75 -10.04 -11.18
N TYR A 340 -12.26 -9.55 -10.03
CA TYR A 340 -11.73 -10.41 -8.96
C TYR A 340 -12.34 -10.14 -7.57
N GLY A 341 -12.96 -8.98 -7.36
CA GLY A 341 -13.49 -8.56 -6.07
C GLY A 341 -12.42 -8.18 -5.03
N PHE A 342 -12.61 -7.06 -4.33
CA PHE A 342 -11.69 -6.66 -3.26
C PHE A 342 -11.91 -7.44 -1.96
N GLY A 343 -10.81 -7.83 -1.32
CA GLY A 343 -10.86 -8.62 -0.10
C GLY A 343 -11.19 -10.09 -0.36
N THR A 344 -10.97 -10.59 -1.58
CA THR A 344 -10.92 -12.02 -1.87
C THR A 344 -9.52 -12.56 -1.57
N GLU A 345 -9.30 -13.85 -1.80
CA GLU A 345 -7.96 -14.44 -1.72
C GLU A 345 -7.06 -13.95 -2.87
N GLU A 346 -7.64 -13.61 -4.02
CA GLU A 346 -6.90 -13.16 -5.21
C GLU A 346 -6.48 -11.69 -5.08
N ILE A 347 -7.35 -10.84 -4.52
CA ILE A 347 -7.02 -9.45 -4.21
C ILE A 347 -7.29 -9.18 -2.73
N PRO A 348 -6.41 -9.67 -1.83
CA PRO A 348 -6.54 -9.37 -0.42
C PRO A 348 -6.25 -7.87 -0.22
N ALA A 349 -7.17 -7.16 0.44
CA ALA A 349 -7.09 -5.72 0.65
C ALA A 349 -6.95 -5.38 2.16
N PRO A 350 -5.82 -5.72 2.82
CA PRO A 350 -5.60 -5.46 4.24
C PRO A 350 -5.75 -3.99 4.60
N GLN A 351 -5.21 -3.10 3.78
CA GLN A 351 -5.22 -1.65 4.02
C GLN A 351 -6.64 -1.10 3.89
N ALA A 352 -7.40 -1.52 2.89
CA ALA A 352 -8.81 -1.14 2.76
C ALA A 352 -9.64 -1.70 3.93
N THR A 353 -9.33 -2.91 4.38
CA THR A 353 -10.00 -3.54 5.52
C THR A 353 -9.69 -2.81 6.82
N LEU A 354 -8.44 -2.41 7.05
CA LEU A 354 -8.06 -1.51 8.14
C LEU A 354 -8.95 -0.26 8.14
N MET A 355 -9.02 0.46 7.02
CA MET A 355 -9.81 1.68 6.93
C MET A 355 -11.30 1.40 7.19
N LYS A 356 -11.85 0.33 6.62
CA LYS A 356 -13.23 -0.11 6.87
C LYS A 356 -13.47 -0.42 8.35
N THR A 357 -12.60 -1.20 8.99
CA THR A 357 -12.74 -1.61 10.40
C THR A 357 -12.69 -0.41 11.34
N VAL A 358 -11.85 0.58 11.06
CA VAL A 358 -11.82 1.84 11.82
C VAL A 358 -13.16 2.57 11.71
N VAL A 359 -13.70 2.72 10.50
CA VAL A 359 -14.98 3.39 10.26
C VAL A 359 -16.15 2.62 10.87
N ASP A 360 -16.23 1.31 10.64
CA ASP A 360 -17.27 0.43 11.19
C ASP A 360 -17.26 0.41 12.72
N GLY A 361 -16.07 0.42 13.32
CA GLY A 361 -15.87 0.45 14.77
C GLY A 361 -16.41 1.73 15.40
N VAL A 362 -16.26 2.88 14.74
CA VAL A 362 -16.79 4.17 15.24
C VAL A 362 -18.28 4.32 14.95
N LEU A 363 -18.76 3.94 13.76
CA LEU A 363 -20.12 4.25 13.33
C LEU A 363 -21.19 3.22 13.74
N GLN A 364 -20.87 1.92 13.82
CA GLN A 364 -21.91 0.88 13.98
C GLN A 364 -21.72 -0.06 15.17
N ALA A 365 -20.51 -0.17 15.73
CA ALA A 365 -20.18 -1.13 16.79
C ALA A 365 -20.56 -2.61 16.51
N ASN A 366 -20.90 -2.97 15.27
CA ASN A 366 -21.38 -4.30 14.87
C ASN A 366 -20.24 -5.23 14.41
N LEU A 367 -19.06 -5.09 15.00
CA LEU A 367 -17.92 -5.94 14.71
C LEU A 367 -17.89 -7.13 15.69
N PRO A 368 -17.37 -8.30 15.29
CA PRO A 368 -17.03 -9.37 16.23
C PRO A 368 -15.89 -8.91 17.14
N TRP A 369 -16.23 -8.11 18.16
CA TRP A 369 -15.26 -7.40 19.00
C TRP A 369 -14.31 -8.35 19.72
N SER A 370 -14.75 -9.56 20.08
CA SER A 370 -13.85 -10.58 20.63
C SER A 370 -12.69 -10.90 19.69
N LEU A 371 -12.96 -11.14 18.41
CA LEU A 371 -11.93 -11.41 17.39
C LEU A 371 -11.05 -10.18 17.15
N VAL A 372 -11.66 -9.00 17.04
CA VAL A 372 -10.93 -7.74 16.85
C VAL A 372 -9.98 -7.48 18.02
N LEU A 373 -10.42 -7.69 19.26
CA LEU A 373 -9.60 -7.51 20.47
C LEU A 373 -8.50 -8.57 20.61
N ILE A 374 -8.74 -9.81 20.18
CA ILE A 374 -7.68 -10.81 20.04
C ILE A 374 -6.61 -10.28 19.06
N GLY A 375 -7.03 -9.75 17.92
CA GLY A 375 -6.16 -9.07 16.96
C GLY A 375 -5.36 -7.93 17.57
N ALA A 376 -6.04 -7.03 18.28
CA ALA A 376 -5.43 -5.92 19.00
C ALA A 376 -4.33 -6.38 19.95
N SER A 377 -4.56 -7.49 20.67
CA SER A 377 -3.58 -8.05 21.60
C SER A 377 -2.29 -8.47 20.89
N PHE A 378 -2.37 -9.06 19.70
CA PHE A 378 -1.18 -9.40 18.90
C PHE A 378 -0.38 -8.17 18.50
N ALA A 379 -1.05 -7.09 18.07
CA ALA A 379 -0.37 -5.85 17.70
C ALA A 379 0.33 -5.20 18.91
N ILE A 380 -0.33 -5.19 20.07
CA ILE A 380 0.24 -4.68 21.33
C ILE A 380 1.44 -5.51 21.77
N VAL A 381 1.34 -6.85 21.74
CA VAL A 381 2.46 -7.74 22.09
C VAL A 381 3.63 -7.53 21.16
N ALA A 382 3.40 -7.44 19.84
CA ALA A 382 4.47 -7.14 18.87
C ALA A 382 5.18 -5.82 19.20
N GLU A 383 4.40 -4.79 19.55
CA GLU A 383 4.94 -3.49 19.94
C GLU A 383 5.78 -3.55 21.23
N LEU A 384 5.30 -4.27 22.25
CA LEU A 384 6.05 -4.49 23.50
C LEU A 384 7.35 -5.26 23.27
N LEU A 385 7.36 -6.18 22.31
CA LEU A 385 8.55 -6.91 21.88
C LEU A 385 9.48 -6.09 20.95
N SER A 386 9.19 -4.80 20.73
CA SER A 386 9.93 -3.94 19.81
C SER A 386 9.98 -4.49 18.37
N VAL A 387 8.96 -5.25 17.98
CA VAL A 387 8.71 -5.71 16.61
C VAL A 387 7.80 -4.69 15.92
N PRO A 388 8.11 -4.26 14.68
CA PRO A 388 7.19 -3.49 13.86
C PRO A 388 5.79 -4.12 13.78
N SER A 389 4.84 -3.56 14.51
CA SER A 389 3.51 -4.11 14.72
C SER A 389 2.68 -4.14 13.44
N LEU A 390 2.83 -3.14 12.55
CA LEU A 390 2.06 -3.06 11.30
C LEU A 390 2.44 -4.15 10.28
N PRO A 391 3.71 -4.37 9.90
CA PRO A 391 4.10 -5.50 9.05
C PRO A 391 3.69 -6.85 9.63
N PHE A 392 3.82 -7.01 10.95
CA PHE A 392 3.41 -8.23 11.65
C PHE A 392 1.90 -8.48 11.54
N ALA A 393 1.10 -7.45 11.81
CA ALA A 393 -0.36 -7.52 11.72
C ALA A 393 -0.86 -7.77 10.29
N VAL A 394 -0.23 -7.13 9.29
CA VAL A 394 -0.49 -7.42 7.87
C VAL A 394 -0.20 -8.88 7.56
N GLY A 395 0.86 -9.44 8.13
CA GLY A 395 1.17 -10.87 8.08
C GLY A 395 0.06 -11.77 8.62
N ILE A 396 -0.52 -11.43 9.78
CA ILE A 396 -1.65 -12.20 10.36
C ILE A 396 -2.87 -12.18 9.43
N TYR A 397 -3.15 -11.03 8.84
CA TYR A 397 -4.30 -10.83 7.95
C TYR A 397 -4.15 -11.56 6.61
N LEU A 398 -2.98 -11.50 5.99
CA LEU A 398 -2.78 -11.98 4.62
C LEU A 398 -2.65 -13.51 4.53
N PRO A 399 -2.94 -14.10 3.35
CA PRO A 399 -2.67 -15.51 3.11
C PRO A 399 -1.17 -15.82 3.20
N LEU A 400 -0.80 -16.94 3.83
CA LEU A 400 0.59 -17.40 3.90
C LEU A 400 1.20 -17.60 2.50
N SER A 401 0.37 -17.96 1.50
CA SER A 401 0.76 -18.07 0.09
C SER A 401 1.41 -16.82 -0.46
N THR A 402 0.92 -15.64 -0.08
CA THR A 402 1.46 -14.36 -0.53
C THR A 402 2.67 -13.91 0.29
N MET A 403 2.78 -14.35 1.54
CA MET A 403 3.89 -14.01 2.43
C MET A 403 5.17 -14.82 2.13
N ALA A 404 5.05 -16.09 1.75
CA ALA A 404 6.21 -16.94 1.47
C ALA A 404 7.11 -16.41 0.31
N PRO A 405 6.59 -15.94 -0.84
CA PRO A 405 7.38 -15.28 -1.88
C PRO A 405 8.09 -14.01 -1.41
N VAL A 406 7.41 -13.21 -0.59
CA VAL A 406 7.97 -12.00 0.04
C VAL A 406 9.16 -12.40 0.94
N PHE A 407 9.05 -13.50 1.69
CA PHE A 407 10.17 -14.05 2.45
C PHE A 407 11.36 -14.38 1.55
N VAL A 408 11.12 -15.11 0.45
CA VAL A 408 12.17 -15.53 -0.49
C VAL A 408 12.89 -14.31 -1.06
N GLY A 409 12.15 -13.28 -1.47
CA GLY A 409 12.74 -11.99 -1.90
C GLY A 409 13.62 -11.36 -0.82
N GLY A 410 13.16 -11.34 0.42
CA GLY A 410 13.92 -10.83 1.57
C GLY A 410 15.18 -11.65 1.88
N VAL A 411 15.12 -12.98 1.76
CA VAL A 411 16.27 -13.89 1.91
C VAL A 411 17.31 -13.60 0.82
N ILE A 412 16.88 -13.47 -0.44
CA ILE A 412 17.76 -13.10 -1.55
C ILE A 412 18.44 -11.76 -1.26
N ARG A 413 17.69 -10.77 -0.75
CA ARG A 413 18.26 -9.48 -0.35
C ARG A 413 19.37 -9.63 0.70
N ARG A 414 19.14 -10.42 1.75
CA ARG A 414 20.16 -10.70 2.79
C ARG A 414 21.39 -11.41 2.21
N MET A 415 21.20 -12.35 1.29
CA MET A 415 22.31 -13.05 0.62
C MET A 415 23.17 -12.09 -0.21
N VAL A 416 22.55 -11.15 -0.94
CA VAL A 416 23.27 -10.12 -1.71
C VAL A 416 24.07 -9.20 -0.79
N GLU A 417 23.46 -8.73 0.29
CA GLU A 417 24.11 -7.86 1.28
C GLU A 417 25.30 -8.56 1.95
N ALA A 418 25.13 -9.83 2.33
CA ALA A 418 26.19 -10.66 2.88
C ALA A 418 27.33 -10.88 1.87
N HIS A 419 27.01 -11.10 0.59
CA HIS A 419 28.02 -11.29 -0.46
C HIS A 419 28.88 -10.05 -0.66
N ARG A 420 28.27 -8.86 -0.74
CA ARG A 420 28.99 -7.59 -0.94
C ARG A 420 29.77 -7.16 0.29
N LYS A 421 29.27 -7.43 1.50
CA LYS A 421 30.01 -7.17 2.74
C LYS A 421 31.34 -7.94 2.77
N ARG A 422 31.39 -9.15 2.21
CA ARG A 422 32.63 -9.95 2.10
C ARG A 422 33.62 -9.41 1.06
N ARG A 423 33.21 -8.55 0.12
CA ARG A 423 34.05 -7.99 -0.93
C ARG A 423 34.56 -6.57 -0.64
N GLU A 424 34.30 -6.03 0.56
CA GLU A 424 34.71 -4.67 0.97
C GLU A 424 34.34 -3.55 -0.01
N GLU A 425 33.27 -3.72 -0.80
CA GLU A 425 32.83 -2.70 -1.76
C GLU A 425 32.46 -1.39 -1.05
N SER A 426 32.81 -0.24 -1.64
CA SER A 426 32.59 1.10 -1.05
C SER A 426 31.11 1.36 -0.75
N VAL A 427 30.82 2.23 0.21
CA VAL A 427 29.43 2.56 0.63
C VAL A 427 28.56 3.06 -0.54
N ALA A 428 29.16 3.70 -1.55
CA ALA A 428 28.47 4.11 -2.79
C ALA A 428 28.10 2.92 -3.70
N ALA A 429 28.91 1.85 -3.71
CA ALA A 429 28.59 0.60 -4.40
C ALA A 429 27.62 -0.30 -3.61
N LYS A 430 27.53 -0.12 -2.28
CA LYS A 430 26.64 -0.89 -1.38
C LYS A 430 25.15 -0.60 -1.56
N GLN A 431 24.76 0.50 -2.23
CA GLN A 431 23.36 0.68 -2.60
C GLN A 431 23.00 -0.31 -3.71
N THR A 432 22.14 -1.26 -3.37
CA THR A 432 21.63 -2.35 -4.22
C THR A 432 20.72 -1.84 -5.34
N LYS A 433 21.15 -0.81 -6.10
CA LYS A 433 20.33 -0.11 -7.08
C LYS A 433 19.86 -1.08 -8.17
N SER A 434 20.72 -1.95 -8.70
CA SER A 434 20.32 -2.88 -9.78
C SER A 434 19.25 -3.88 -9.35
N GLY A 435 19.39 -4.47 -8.16
CA GLY A 435 18.39 -5.40 -7.62
C GLY A 435 17.07 -4.72 -7.29
N ILE A 436 17.11 -3.53 -6.67
CA ILE A 436 15.90 -2.75 -6.38
C ILE A 436 15.20 -2.34 -7.69
N LEU A 437 15.95 -1.84 -8.69
CA LEU A 437 15.40 -1.45 -9.98
C LEU A 437 14.79 -2.62 -10.75
N LEU A 438 15.44 -3.80 -10.73
CA LEU A 438 14.87 -5.02 -11.32
C LEU A 438 13.58 -5.41 -10.61
N SER A 439 13.57 -5.44 -9.27
CA SER A 439 12.40 -5.77 -8.47
C SER A 439 11.23 -4.81 -8.69
N SER A 440 11.49 -3.50 -8.78
CA SER A 440 10.48 -2.51 -9.14
C SER A 440 9.93 -2.76 -10.55
N GLY A 441 10.79 -3.13 -11.50
CA GLY A 441 10.38 -3.56 -12.83
C GLY A 441 9.47 -4.80 -12.78
N LEU A 442 9.83 -5.84 -12.02
CA LEU A 442 9.02 -7.06 -11.89
C LEU A 442 7.60 -6.76 -11.40
N ILE A 443 7.48 -5.91 -10.37
CA ILE A 443 6.19 -5.46 -9.82
C ILE A 443 5.38 -4.72 -10.89
N ALA A 444 6.00 -3.76 -11.59
CA ALA A 444 5.33 -2.98 -12.64
C ALA A 444 4.88 -3.86 -13.82
N GLY A 445 5.75 -4.76 -14.28
CA GLY A 445 5.47 -5.65 -15.41
C GLY A 445 4.32 -6.61 -15.12
N GLU A 446 4.35 -7.27 -13.97
CA GLU A 446 3.26 -8.13 -13.52
C GLU A 446 1.96 -7.33 -13.35
N GLY A 447 2.02 -6.15 -12.74
CA GLY A 447 0.85 -5.27 -12.57
C GLY A 447 0.21 -4.85 -13.88
N ILE A 448 1.00 -4.44 -14.88
CA ILE A 448 0.51 -4.07 -16.22
C ILE A 448 -0.19 -5.26 -16.88
N MET A 449 0.45 -6.43 -16.89
CA MET A 449 -0.17 -7.63 -17.44
C MET A 449 -1.46 -8.01 -16.68
N GLY A 450 -1.46 -7.89 -15.35
CA GLY A 450 -2.64 -8.13 -14.52
C GLY A 450 -3.82 -7.23 -14.91
N VAL A 451 -3.59 -5.94 -15.14
CA VAL A 451 -4.62 -5.00 -15.62
C VAL A 451 -5.08 -5.37 -17.04
N LEU A 452 -4.19 -5.80 -17.93
CA LEU A 452 -4.59 -6.26 -19.27
C LEU A 452 -5.45 -7.53 -19.22
N VAL A 453 -5.11 -8.49 -18.36
CA VAL A 453 -5.91 -9.70 -18.15
C VAL A 453 -7.26 -9.36 -17.53
N ALA A 454 -7.29 -8.47 -16.53
CA ALA A 454 -8.54 -7.98 -15.92
C ALA A 454 -9.41 -7.27 -16.95
N GLY A 455 -8.83 -6.40 -17.78
CA GLY A 455 -9.51 -5.73 -18.88
C GLY A 455 -10.06 -6.72 -19.92
N TYR A 456 -9.28 -7.74 -20.30
CA TYR A 456 -9.77 -8.80 -21.17
C TYR A 456 -10.95 -9.55 -20.56
N ALA A 457 -10.84 -9.94 -19.29
CA ALA A 457 -11.92 -10.62 -18.57
C ALA A 457 -13.18 -9.75 -18.49
N PHE A 458 -13.02 -8.45 -18.25
CA PHE A 458 -14.09 -7.47 -18.21
C PHE A 458 -14.80 -7.31 -19.56
N PHE A 459 -14.06 -7.21 -20.68
CA PHE A 459 -14.68 -7.01 -21.99
C PHE A 459 -15.24 -8.28 -22.64
N THR A 460 -14.81 -9.46 -22.20
CA THR A 460 -15.19 -10.74 -22.82
C THR A 460 -16.05 -11.63 -21.93
N ASP A 461 -16.30 -11.22 -20.68
CA ASP A 461 -16.94 -12.02 -19.63
C ASP A 461 -16.30 -13.41 -19.44
N ARG A 462 -15.01 -13.55 -19.79
CA ARG A 462 -14.29 -14.83 -19.81
C ARG A 462 -12.86 -14.65 -19.33
N ILE A 463 -12.44 -15.55 -18.44
CA ILE A 463 -11.03 -15.72 -18.11
C ILE A 463 -10.34 -16.40 -19.31
N PRO A 464 -9.10 -16.02 -19.69
CA PRO A 464 -8.36 -16.71 -20.75
C PRO A 464 -8.36 -18.23 -20.54
N ALA A 465 -8.71 -19.00 -21.58
CA ALA A 465 -8.88 -20.46 -21.43
C ALA A 465 -7.54 -21.22 -21.19
N GLY A 466 -6.40 -20.56 -21.40
CA GLY A 466 -5.10 -21.22 -21.39
C GLY A 466 -4.81 -21.99 -22.67
N VAL A 467 -3.60 -22.52 -22.78
CA VAL A 467 -3.21 -23.44 -23.85
C VAL A 467 -3.41 -24.90 -23.42
N PRO A 468 -3.67 -25.84 -24.36
CA PRO A 468 -4.00 -27.22 -24.03
C PRO A 468 -2.84 -28.03 -23.41
N PHE A 469 -1.61 -27.53 -23.50
CA PHE A 469 -0.40 -28.22 -23.03
C PHE A 469 0.13 -27.72 -21.67
N GLY A 470 -0.70 -27.03 -20.89
CA GLY A 470 -0.35 -26.62 -19.53
C GLY A 470 -0.16 -27.83 -18.59
N VAL A 471 0.91 -27.82 -17.80
CA VAL A 471 1.22 -28.87 -16.83
C VAL A 471 0.43 -28.60 -15.54
N LYS A 472 -0.43 -29.54 -15.15
CA LYS A 472 -1.32 -29.41 -13.98
C LYS A 472 -0.91 -30.36 -12.84
N GLY A 473 -1.44 -30.12 -11.65
CA GLY A 473 -1.18 -30.92 -10.46
C GLY A 473 0.26 -30.80 -9.96
N ILE A 474 0.73 -31.81 -9.22
CA ILE A 474 2.06 -31.83 -8.59
C ILE A 474 3.20 -31.53 -9.58
N PRO A 475 3.25 -32.09 -10.80
CA PRO A 475 4.29 -31.73 -11.76
C PRO A 475 4.28 -30.24 -12.13
N GLY A 476 3.08 -29.65 -12.25
CA GLY A 476 2.93 -28.21 -12.51
C GLY A 476 3.39 -27.35 -11.34
N GLU A 477 3.10 -27.77 -10.11
CA GLU A 477 3.59 -27.09 -8.89
C GLU A 477 5.11 -27.14 -8.77
N ILE A 478 5.73 -28.28 -9.11
CA ILE A 478 7.19 -28.42 -9.15
C ILE A 478 7.79 -27.48 -10.21
N VAL A 479 7.19 -27.40 -11.41
CA VAL A 479 7.62 -26.47 -12.46
C VAL A 479 7.51 -25.03 -11.97
N SER A 480 6.38 -24.66 -11.36
CA SER A 480 6.14 -23.33 -10.79
C SER A 480 7.21 -22.95 -9.77
N PHE A 481 7.48 -23.84 -8.81
CA PHE A 481 8.51 -23.64 -7.80
C PHE A 481 9.92 -23.54 -8.41
N ALA A 482 10.25 -24.40 -9.38
CA ALA A 482 11.55 -24.38 -10.05
C ALA A 482 11.77 -23.08 -10.84
N VAL A 483 10.79 -22.64 -11.62
CA VAL A 483 10.86 -21.38 -12.39
C VAL A 483 10.99 -20.19 -11.44
N PHE A 484 10.26 -20.20 -10.33
CA PHE A 484 10.36 -19.19 -9.29
C PHE A 484 11.77 -19.14 -8.67
N LEU A 485 12.37 -20.29 -8.34
CA LEU A 485 13.75 -20.34 -7.84
C LEU A 485 14.77 -19.85 -8.88
N VAL A 486 14.57 -20.16 -10.16
CA VAL A 486 15.42 -19.66 -11.26
C VAL A 486 15.35 -18.13 -11.34
N LEU A 487 14.16 -17.54 -11.23
CA LEU A 487 14.00 -16.10 -11.16
C LEU A 487 14.72 -15.50 -9.94
N GLY A 488 14.60 -16.13 -8.77
CA GLY A 488 15.28 -15.71 -7.55
C GLY A 488 16.81 -15.77 -7.67
N TYR A 489 17.32 -16.82 -8.30
CA TYR A 489 18.74 -16.95 -8.62
C TYR A 489 19.20 -15.89 -9.62
N TYR A 490 18.39 -15.60 -10.65
CA TYR A 490 18.68 -14.53 -11.61
C TYR A 490 18.78 -13.16 -10.92
N LEU A 491 17.83 -12.83 -10.04
CA LEU A 491 17.84 -11.62 -9.22
C LEU A 491 19.11 -11.56 -8.33
N TYR A 492 19.44 -12.65 -7.65
CA TYR A 492 20.67 -12.75 -6.85
C TYR A 492 21.93 -12.48 -7.68
N ARG A 493 22.07 -13.16 -8.83
CA ARG A 493 23.24 -13.05 -9.70
C ARG A 493 23.37 -11.64 -10.28
N LEU A 494 22.26 -11.02 -10.68
CA LEU A 494 22.27 -9.67 -11.22
C LEU A 494 22.64 -8.64 -10.16
N ALA A 495 22.12 -8.79 -8.94
CA ALA A 495 22.40 -7.86 -7.85
C ALA A 495 23.81 -8.00 -7.27
N THR A 496 24.44 -9.16 -7.42
CA THR A 496 25.84 -9.41 -7.00
C THR A 496 26.87 -9.07 -8.08
N ARG A 497 26.46 -8.81 -9.33
CA ARG A 497 27.39 -8.35 -10.37
C ARG A 497 27.88 -6.94 -10.04
N THR A 498 29.16 -6.84 -9.69
CA THR A 498 29.93 -5.59 -9.73
C THR A 498 30.33 -5.35 -11.19
N LYS A 499 29.85 -4.26 -11.80
CA LYS A 499 30.40 -3.74 -13.05
C LYS A 499 31.26 -2.54 -12.73
#